data_AF-A0A7C3QV19-F1
#
_entry.id   AF-A0A7C3QV19-F1
#
_cell.length_a   1.000
_cell.length_b   1.000
_cell.length_c   1.000
_cell.angle_alpha   90.00
_cell.angle_beta   90.00
_cell.angle_gamma   90.00
#
_symmetry.space_group_name_H-M   'P 1'
#
loop_
_entity.id
_entity.type
_entity.pdbx_description
1 polymer ?
#
loop_
_entity_poly.entity_id
_entity_poly.type
_entity_poly.pdbx_seq_one_letter_code
_entity_poly.pdbx_strand_id
1 'polypeptide(L)' 'MKGLLLLSGGLDSSLAGHILREMGVDLVALHLESPFGCD' A
#
# COMPACT_ATOMS: atom_id res chain seq x y z
N MET A 1 -10.60 -11.17 -6.34
CA MET A 1 -10.28 -9.90 -7.04
C MET A 1 -8.83 -9.57 -6.75
N LYS A 2 -8.06 -9.09 -7.74
CA LYS A 2 -6.66 -8.66 -7.53
C LYS A 2 -6.57 -7.13 -7.54
N GLY A 3 -5.77 -6.56 -6.64
CA GLY A 3 -5.57 -5.12 -6.51
C GLY A 3 -4.10 -4.73 -6.34
N LEU A 4 -3.77 -3.50 -6.73
CA LEU A 4 -2.47 -2.88 -6.46
C LEU A 4 -2.64 -1.87 -5.32
N LEU A 5 -1.97 -2.10 -4.20
CA LEU A 5 -1.97 -1.19 -3.05
C LEU A 5 -0.76 -0.26 -3.16
N LEU A 6 -1.02 1.05 -3.28
CA LEU A 6 0.02 2.07 -3.14
C LEU A 6 0.31 2.25 -1.65
N LEU A 7 1.36 1.60 -1.17
CA LEU A 7 1.75 1.61 0.23
C LEU A 7 2.72 2.77 0.46
N SER A 8 2.24 3.89 1.02
CA SER A 8 3.10 5.05 1.29
C SER A 8 3.97 4.88 2.53
N GLY A 9 3.65 3.90 3.39
CA GLY A 9 4.24 3.74 4.72
C GLY A 9 3.49 4.51 5.81
N GLY A 10 2.50 5.33 5.44
CA GLY A 10 1.60 6.00 6.39
C GLY A 10 0.50 5.07 6.93
N LEU A 11 -0.13 5.49 8.03
CA LEU A 11 -1.23 4.77 8.69
C LEU A 11 -2.36 4.45 7.72
N ASP A 12 -2.80 5.43 6.93
CA ASP A 12 -3.95 5.32 6.04
C ASP A 12 -3.77 4.21 5.00
N SER A 13 -2.64 4.21 4.30
CA SER A 13 -2.33 3.19 3.29
C SER A 13 -2.20 1.79 3.89
N SER A 14 -1.68 1.70 5.11
CA SER A 14 -1.52 0.44 5.84
C SER A 14 -2.88 -0.12 6.28
N LEU A 15 -3.75 0.74 6.82
CA LEU A 15 -5.10 0.38 7.25
C LEU A 15 -5.97 -0.02 6.05
N ALA A 16 -5.90 0.72 4.94
CA ALA A 16 -6.59 0.37 3.71
C ALA A 16 -6.20 -1.03 3.21
N GLY A 17 -4.89 -1.32 3.21
CA GLY A 17 -4.38 -2.66 2.88
C GLY A 17 -4.91 -3.75 3.80
N HIS A 18 -4.96 -3.49 5.11
CA HIS A 18 -5.50 -4.42 6.09
C HIS A 18 -6.97 -4.75 5.83
N ILE A 19 -7.83 -3.74 5.71
CA ILE A 19 -9.27 -3.89 5.45
C ILE A 19 -9.51 -4.67 4.15
N LEU A 20 -8.82 -4.31 3.06
CA LEU A 20 -8.98 -4.99 1.77
C LEU A 20 -8.56 -6.46 1.82
N ARG A 21 -7.52 -6.79 2.59
CA ARG A 21 -7.13 -8.19 2.83
C ARG A 21 -8.18 -8.96 3.63
N GLU A 22 -8.78 -8.36 4.64
CA GLU A 22 -9.90 -8.98 5.39
C GLU A 22 -11.12 -9.22 4.51
N MET A 23 -11.34 -8.38 3.50
CA MET A 23 -12.38 -8.56 2.48
C MET A 23 -12.02 -9.62 1.40
N GLY A 24 -10.89 -10.30 1.52
CA GLY A 24 -10.46 -11.34 0.58
C GLY A 24 -9.90 -10.81 -0.74
N VAL A 25 -9.46 -9.55 -0.79
CA VAL A 25 -8.76 -8.99 -1.95
C VAL A 25 -7.29 -9.44 -1.93
N ASP A 26 -6.84 -10.04 -3.03
CA ASP A 26 -5.44 -10.39 -3.24
C ASP A 26 -4.67 -9.13 -3.69
N LEU A 27 -3.80 -8.62 -2.82
CA LEU A 27 -3.10 -7.36 -3.02
C LEU A 27 -1.62 -7.56 -3.33
N VAL A 28 -1.14 -6.87 -4.37
CA VAL A 28 0.28 -6.58 -4.56
C VAL A 28 0.55 -5.19 -3.99
N ALA A 29 1.47 -5.06 -3.06
CA ALA A 29 1.86 -3.77 -2.49
C ALA A 29 3.02 -3.15 -3.27
N LEU A 30 2.89 -1.87 -3.61
CA LEU A 30 3.94 -1.05 -4.19
C LEU A 30 4.32 0.04 -3.20
N HIS A 31 5.54 -0.03 -2.67
CA HIS A 31 6.16 1.03 -1.89
C HIS A 31 7.18 1.73 -2.78
N LEU A 32 7.06 3.05 -2.90
CA LEU A 32 7.98 3.88 -3.65
C LEU A 32 8.79 4.71 -2.67
N GLU A 33 10.11 4.58 -2.75
CA GLU A 33 11.04 5.32 -1.92
C GLU A 33 11.97 6.16 -2.80
N SER A 34 12.21 7.40 -2.39
CA SER A 34 13.24 8.27 -2.95
C SER A 34 14.28 8.56 -1.85
N PRO A 35 15.31 7.72 -1.68
CA PRO A 35 16.23 7.80 -0.54
C PRO A 35 16.96 9.14 -0.41
N PHE A 36 17.13 9.83 -1.54
CA PHE A 36 17.75 11.15 -1.64
C PHE A 36 16.76 12.15 -2.24
N GLY A 37 15.53 12.19 -1.72
CA GLY A 37 14.40 12.94 -2.28
C GLY A 37 14.77 14.34 -2.80
N CYS A 38 14.01 14.84 -3.78
CA CYS A 38 14.24 16.17 -4.34
C CYS A 38 14.18 17.25 -3.25
N ASP A 39 15.14 18.17 -3.28
CA ASP A 39 15.15 19.42 -2.51
C ASP A 39 13.88 20.27 -2.75
#